data_AF-A0A0D3BGR5-F1
#
_entry.id   AF-A0A0D3BGR5-F1
#
_cell.length_a   1.000
_cell.length_b   1.000
_cell.length_c   1.000
_cell.angle_alpha   90.00
_cell.angle_beta   90.00
_cell.angle_gamma   90.00
#
_symmetry.space_group_name_H-M   'P 1'
#
loop_
_entity.id
_entity.type
_entity.pdbx_description
1 polymer ?
#
loop_
_entity_poly.entity_id
_entity_poly.type
_entity_poly.pdbx_seq_one_letter_code
_entity_poly.pdbx_strand_id
1 'polypeptide(L)'
;MSNESANSSGTSAARARGRVVGVPKRCWCGELVVSLISKSAANPYRRYYRCAFAAENRLSNDNHTYQWVDEALVDETEALKFRLGILEQIIVDERAEEEKKKCAEFEMKLETEVFSRMEDAITEPKGRSRK
;
A
#
# COMPACT_ATOMS: atom_id res chain seq x y z
N MET A 1 -33.12 21.30 -31.44
CA MET A 1 -32.43 22.39 -30.72
C MET A 1 -31.49 21.72 -29.72
N SER A 2 -30.21 21.73 -30.09
CA SER A 2 -28.97 21.41 -29.36
C SER A 2 -28.87 20.06 -28.61
N ASN A 3 -28.25 19.09 -29.29
CA ASN A 3 -27.52 17.99 -28.67
C ASN A 3 -26.25 18.56 -28.03
N GLU A 4 -26.16 18.56 -26.70
CA GLU A 4 -24.91 18.79 -25.99
C GLU A 4 -24.30 17.41 -25.66
N SER A 5 -23.24 17.10 -26.40
CA SER A 5 -22.57 15.82 -26.47
C SER A 5 -21.80 15.46 -25.19
N ALA A 6 -21.62 14.15 -25.03
CA ALA A 6 -20.77 13.49 -24.05
C ALA A 6 -19.46 14.23 -23.75
N ASN A 7 -19.27 14.63 -22.49
CA ASN A 7 -17.93 14.86 -21.98
C ASN A 7 -17.39 13.52 -21.47
N SER A 8 -16.80 12.77 -22.39
CA SER A 8 -15.84 11.72 -22.07
C SER A 8 -14.79 12.36 -21.15
N SER A 9 -14.62 11.84 -19.94
CA SER A 9 -13.53 12.27 -19.04
C SER A 9 -12.21 11.77 -19.61
N GLY A 10 -11.79 12.42 -20.70
CA GLY A 10 -10.55 12.21 -21.41
C GLY A 10 -9.40 12.41 -20.45
N THR A 11 -8.67 11.32 -20.27
CA THR A 11 -7.31 11.25 -19.79
C THR A 11 -6.44 12.29 -20.51
N SER A 12 -6.30 13.49 -19.94
CA SER A 12 -5.34 14.48 -20.43
C SER A 12 -4.76 15.33 -19.30
N ALA A 13 -3.46 15.12 -19.07
CA ALA A 13 -2.50 16.12 -18.62
C ALA A 13 -2.72 16.90 -17.30
N ALA A 14 -2.93 16.21 -16.17
CA ALA A 14 -2.70 16.81 -14.83
C ALA A 14 -1.67 16.01 -14.03
N ARG A 15 -0.44 15.87 -14.57
CA ARG A 15 0.68 15.15 -13.94
C ARG A 15 1.48 15.98 -12.91
N ALA A 16 0.92 17.06 -12.34
CA ALA A 16 1.65 17.91 -11.39
C ALA A 16 0.86 18.36 -10.14
N ARG A 17 -0.43 18.02 -10.02
CA ARG A 17 -1.22 18.41 -8.83
C ARG A 17 -1.89 17.18 -8.26
N GLY A 18 -1.21 16.57 -7.28
CA GLY A 18 -1.59 15.41 -6.48
C GLY A 18 -2.96 14.81 -6.82
N ARG A 19 -3.00 13.94 -7.83
CA ARG A 19 -4.15 13.06 -8.04
C ARG A 19 -4.22 12.18 -6.80
N VAL A 20 -5.13 12.51 -5.90
CA VAL A 20 -5.47 11.63 -4.79
C VAL A 20 -6.18 10.43 -5.42
N VAL A 21 -5.55 9.26 -5.35
CA VAL A 21 -6.21 7.98 -5.64
C VAL A 21 -6.95 7.59 -4.37
N GLY A 22 -8.21 7.20 -4.50
CA GLY A 22 -9.08 6.89 -3.36
C GLY A 22 -9.85 8.10 -2.84
N VAL A 23 -10.17 8.10 -1.54
CA VAL A 23 -11.06 9.11 -0.96
C VAL A 23 -10.31 10.44 -0.74
N PRO A 24 -10.72 11.54 -1.39
CA PRO A 24 -10.05 12.83 -1.24
C PRO A 24 -10.31 13.44 0.15
N LYS A 25 -9.24 13.64 0.92
CA LYS A 25 -9.32 14.26 2.27
C LYS A 25 -9.24 15.79 2.24
N ARG A 26 -8.47 16.35 1.32
CA ARG A 26 -8.26 17.79 1.14
C ARG A 26 -8.17 18.12 -0.34
N CYS A 27 -8.60 19.33 -0.69
CA CYS A 27 -8.39 19.91 -2.00
C CYS A 27 -6.96 20.49 -2.09
N TRP A 28 -6.44 20.62 -3.31
CA TRP A 28 -5.14 21.25 -3.56
C TRP A 28 -5.08 22.72 -3.11
N CYS A 29 -6.23 23.37 -2.90
CA CYS A 29 -6.34 24.71 -2.33
C CYS A 29 -6.27 24.74 -0.78
N GLY A 30 -6.01 23.60 -0.13
CA GLY A 30 -5.90 23.47 1.34
C GLY A 30 -7.20 23.15 2.05
N GLU A 31 -8.33 23.49 1.43
CA GLU A 31 -9.66 23.31 2.00
C GLU A 31 -10.10 21.86 2.14
N LEU A 32 -11.01 21.63 3.07
CA LEU A 32 -11.62 20.32 3.27
C LEU A 32 -12.47 19.92 2.07
N VAL A 33 -12.68 18.60 1.96
CA VAL A 33 -13.59 18.01 0.98
C VAL A 33 -14.85 17.56 1.70
N VAL A 34 -16.00 17.92 1.16
CA VAL A 34 -17.33 17.62 1.70
C VAL A 34 -18.08 16.66 0.78
N SER A 35 -18.99 15.89 1.34
CA SER A 35 -19.90 15.03 0.57
C SER A 35 -21.21 15.76 0.29
N LEU A 36 -21.63 15.77 -0.96
CA LEU A 36 -22.84 16.42 -1.44
C LEU A 36 -23.69 15.44 -2.25
N ILE A 37 -24.98 15.74 -2.38
CA ILE A 37 -25.94 14.97 -3.18
C ILE A 37 -26.21 15.73 -4.48
N SER A 38 -26.04 15.05 -5.61
CA SER A 38 -26.35 15.59 -6.94
C SER A 38 -27.85 15.82 -7.09
N LYS A 39 -28.19 17.03 -7.54
CA LYS A 39 -29.55 17.43 -7.93
C LYS A 39 -29.76 17.42 -9.44
N SER A 40 -28.78 16.92 -10.21
CA SER A 40 -28.87 16.88 -11.67
C SER A 40 -29.85 15.80 -12.12
N ALA A 41 -30.54 16.04 -13.25
CA ALA A 41 -31.46 15.05 -13.83
C ALA A 41 -30.73 13.79 -14.35
N ALA A 42 -29.48 13.94 -14.80
CA ALA A 42 -28.67 12.83 -15.30
C ALA A 42 -28.14 11.92 -14.18
N ASN A 43 -27.86 12.49 -13.00
CA ASN A 43 -27.35 11.75 -11.85
C ASN A 43 -28.14 12.13 -10.59
N PRO A 44 -29.45 11.81 -10.50
CA PRO A 44 -30.27 12.20 -9.37
C PRO A 44 -29.83 11.43 -8.11
N TYR A 45 -29.73 12.13 -6.98
CA TYR A 45 -29.39 11.57 -5.67
C TYR A 45 -28.00 10.91 -5.53
N ARG A 46 -27.19 10.87 -6.60
CA ARG A 46 -25.83 10.33 -6.52
C ARG A 46 -24.93 11.23 -5.67
N ARG A 47 -24.14 10.65 -4.79
CA ARG A 47 -23.23 11.40 -3.89
C ARG A 47 -21.89 11.66 -4.54
N TYR A 48 -21.34 12.85 -4.35
CA TYR A 48 -20.01 13.24 -4.80
C TYR A 48 -19.24 13.98 -3.72
N TYR A 49 -17.92 13.91 -3.78
CA TYR A 49 -16.98 14.69 -3.02
C TYR A 49 -16.68 16.00 -3.75
N ARG A 50 -16.66 17.12 -3.02
CA ARG A 50 -16.34 18.46 -3.55
C ARG A 50 -15.50 19.25 -2.56
N CYS A 51 -14.60 20.09 -3.05
CA CYS A 51 -13.97 21.11 -2.20
C CYS A 51 -15.02 22.01 -1.52
N ALA A 52 -14.88 22.21 -0.21
CA ALA A 52 -15.79 23.03 0.60
C ALA A 52 -15.91 24.46 0.05
N PHE A 53 -14.77 25.12 -0.20
CA PHE A 53 -14.74 26.47 -0.76
C PHE A 53 -15.46 26.57 -2.11
N ALA A 54 -15.22 25.62 -3.02
CA ALA A 54 -15.87 25.62 -4.33
C ALA A 54 -17.39 25.39 -4.21
N ALA A 55 -17.81 24.52 -3.28
CA ALA A 55 -19.22 24.27 -3.01
C ALA A 55 -19.93 25.50 -2.42
N GLU A 56 -19.30 26.15 -1.44
CA GLU A 56 -19.85 27.32 -0.75
C GLU A 56 -19.98 28.53 -1.69
N ASN A 57 -18.94 28.78 -2.50
CA ASN A 57 -18.94 29.86 -3.48
C ASN A 57 -19.68 29.51 -4.79
N ARG A 58 -20.29 28.31 -4.88
CA ARG A 58 -21.03 27.82 -6.06
C ARG A 58 -20.24 27.94 -7.36
N LEU A 59 -18.94 27.65 -7.29
CA LEU A 59 -18.08 27.70 -8.46
C LEU A 59 -18.50 26.64 -9.48
N SER A 60 -18.52 27.05 -10.75
CA SER A 60 -18.82 26.19 -11.90
C SER A 60 -17.62 26.14 -12.84
N ASN A 61 -17.37 24.97 -13.43
CA ASN A 61 -16.26 24.73 -14.35
C ASN A 61 -14.86 25.12 -13.80
N ASP A 62 -14.66 25.04 -12.48
CA ASP A 62 -13.37 25.22 -11.85
C ASP A 62 -12.57 23.91 -11.75
N ASN A 63 -11.32 24.02 -11.29
CA ASN A 63 -10.38 22.93 -11.15
C ASN A 63 -10.24 22.40 -9.71
N HIS A 64 -11.17 22.70 -8.80
CA HIS A 64 -11.16 22.14 -7.45
C HIS A 64 -11.55 20.66 -7.47
N THR A 65 -11.21 19.95 -6.38
CA THR A 65 -11.57 18.54 -6.20
C THR A 65 -13.06 18.30 -6.47
N TYR A 66 -13.32 17.34 -7.35
CA TYR A 66 -14.62 16.77 -7.66
C TYR A 66 -14.43 15.28 -7.94
N GLN A 67 -15.18 14.40 -7.27
CA GLN A 67 -15.14 12.96 -7.55
C GLN A 67 -16.42 12.31 -7.07
N TRP A 68 -16.91 11.27 -7.76
CA TRP A 68 -18.05 10.50 -7.27
C TRP A 68 -17.67 9.65 -6.05
N VAL A 69 -18.57 9.53 -5.08
CA VAL A 69 -18.27 8.82 -3.81
C VAL A 69 -18.03 7.34 -4.05
N ASP A 70 -18.83 6.69 -4.89
CA ASP A 70 -18.70 5.29 -5.24
C ASP A 70 -17.37 5.00 -5.95
N GLU A 71 -17.00 5.82 -6.93
CA GLU A 71 -15.71 5.70 -7.63
C GLU A 71 -14.53 5.86 -6.65
N ALA A 72 -14.58 6.89 -5.79
CA ALA A 72 -13.53 7.13 -4.79
C ALA A 72 -13.39 5.97 -3.77
N LEU A 73 -14.50 5.33 -3.39
CA LEU A 73 -14.48 4.19 -2.46
C LEU A 73 -13.96 2.92 -3.13
N VAL A 74 -14.26 2.70 -4.41
CA VAL A 74 -13.68 1.60 -5.20
C VAL A 74 -12.17 1.78 -5.31
N ASP A 75 -11.72 2.98 -5.71
CA ASP A 75 -10.29 3.30 -5.83
C ASP A 75 -9.55 3.09 -4.49
N GLU A 76 -10.13 3.51 -3.37
CA GLU A 76 -9.53 3.33 -2.04
C GLU A 76 -9.43 1.85 -1.66
N THR A 77 -10.47 1.08 -1.96
CA THR A 77 -10.53 -0.36 -1.68
C THR A 77 -9.49 -1.13 -2.50
N GLU A 78 -9.34 -0.81 -3.78
CA GLU A 78 -8.30 -1.39 -4.64
C GLU A 78 -6.89 -1.02 -4.16
N ALA A 79 -6.67 0.24 -3.79
CA ALA A 79 -5.40 0.69 -3.23
C ALA A 79 -5.09 0.02 -1.89
N LEU A 80 -6.09 -0.22 -1.03
CA LEU A 80 -5.93 -0.95 0.23
C LEU A 80 -5.60 -2.42 -0.02
N LYS A 81 -6.31 -3.08 -0.94
CA LYS A 81 -6.03 -4.47 -1.32
C LYS A 81 -4.60 -4.64 -1.81
N PHE A 82 -4.11 -3.72 -2.64
CA PHE A 82 -2.73 -3.74 -3.11
C PHE A 82 -1.72 -3.59 -1.96
N ARG A 83 -1.92 -2.62 -1.07
CA ARG A 83 -1.06 -2.40 0.10
C ARG A 83 -1.04 -3.61 1.05
N LEU A 84 -2.20 -4.24 1.25
CA LEU A 84 -2.32 -5.46 2.05
C LEU A 84 -1.53 -6.61 1.43
N GLY A 85 -1.62 -6.83 0.12
CA GLY A 85 -0.85 -7.88 -0.55
C GLY A 85 0.67 -7.69 -0.42
N ILE A 86 1.15 -6.45 -0.47
CA ILE A 86 2.57 -6.14 -0.21
C ILE A 86 2.94 -6.49 1.24
N LEU A 87 2.11 -6.07 2.21
CA LEU A 87 2.37 -6.31 3.62
C LEU A 87 2.38 -7.81 3.96
N GLU A 88 1.43 -8.56 3.41
CA GLU A 88 1.37 -10.02 3.54
C GLU A 88 2.65 -10.68 3.01
N GLN A 89 3.15 -10.24 1.85
CA GLN A 89 4.39 -10.75 1.28
C GLN A 89 5.60 -10.44 2.18
N ILE A 90 5.72 -9.20 2.67
CA ILE A 90 6.80 -8.80 3.59
C ILE A 90 6.80 -9.69 4.84
N ILE A 91 5.65 -9.96 5.44
CA ILE A 91 5.54 -10.81 6.62
C ILE A 91 6.00 -12.25 6.33
N VAL A 92 5.65 -12.79 5.16
CA VAL A 92 6.08 -14.13 4.75
C VAL A 92 7.60 -14.17 4.54
N ASP A 93 8.15 -13.16 3.87
CA ASP A 93 9.58 -13.06 3.58
C ASP A 93 10.39 -12.89 4.87
N GLU A 94 9.98 -12.00 5.78
CA GLU A 94 10.63 -11.80 7.08
C GLU A 94 10.64 -13.07 7.92
N ARG A 95 9.52 -13.80 7.96
CA ARG A 95 9.45 -15.10 8.64
C ARG A 95 10.42 -16.11 8.01
N ALA A 96 10.47 -16.19 6.68
CA ALA A 96 11.37 -17.11 5.99
C ALA A 96 12.84 -16.77 6.28
N GLU A 97 13.19 -15.48 6.30
CA GLU A 97 14.54 -15.01 6.63
C GLU A 97 14.91 -15.25 8.11
N GLU A 98 13.97 -15.11 9.04
CA GLU A 98 14.18 -15.48 10.45
C GLU A 98 14.46 -16.97 10.61
N GLU A 99 13.67 -17.83 9.96
CA GLU A 99 13.86 -19.28 10.02
C GLU A 99 15.20 -19.70 9.39
N LYS A 100 15.59 -19.10 8.26
CA LYS A 100 16.92 -19.32 7.64
C LYS A 100 18.05 -18.93 8.59
N LYS A 101 17.95 -17.79 9.28
CA LYS A 101 18.96 -17.35 10.26
C LYS A 101 19.07 -18.33 11.42
N LYS A 102 17.94 -18.82 11.95
CA LYS A 102 17.93 -19.83 13.02
C LYS A 102 18.57 -21.14 12.59
N CYS A 103 18.28 -21.61 11.37
CA CYS A 103 18.91 -22.81 10.81
C CYS A 103 20.43 -22.63 10.68
N ALA A 104 20.89 -21.53 10.09
CA ALA A 104 22.32 -21.24 9.94
C ALA A 104 23.05 -21.10 11.29
N GLU A 105 22.40 -20.49 12.29
CA GLU A 105 22.96 -20.40 13.64
C GLU A 105 23.09 -21.78 14.30
N PHE A 106 22.10 -22.65 14.11
CA PHE A 106 22.13 -24.02 14.63
C PHE A 106 23.20 -24.88 13.95
N GLU A 107 23.34 -24.76 12.63
CA GLU A 107 24.41 -25.40 11.85
C GLU A 107 25.80 -24.98 12.36
N MET A 108 26.04 -23.67 12.51
CA MET A 108 27.32 -23.17 13.02
C MET A 108 27.62 -23.71 14.43
N LYS A 109 26.62 -23.75 15.33
CA LYS A 109 26.78 -24.31 16.68
C LYS A 109 27.15 -25.79 16.63
N LEU A 110 26.48 -26.58 15.79
CA LEU A 110 26.80 -28.00 15.60
C LEU A 110 28.23 -28.20 15.08
N GLU A 111 28.65 -27.43 14.08
CA GLU A 111 30.01 -27.50 13.54
C GLU A 111 31.06 -27.19 14.61
N THR A 112 30.83 -26.14 15.41
CA THR A 112 31.75 -25.80 16.51
C THR A 112 31.84 -26.90 17.58
N GLU A 113 30.72 -27.55 17.92
CA GLU A 113 30.72 -28.63 18.91
C GLU A 113 31.38 -29.91 18.37
N VAL A 114 31.15 -30.26 17.10
CA VAL A 114 31.82 -31.39 16.45
C VAL A 114 33.33 -31.17 16.38
N PHE A 115 33.77 -29.96 16.03
CA PHE A 115 35.18 -29.62 15.97
C PHE A 115 35.86 -29.73 17.34
N SER A 116 35.23 -29.18 18.40
CA SER A 116 35.72 -29.30 19.78
C SER A 116 35.88 -30.77 20.20
N ARG A 117 34.87 -31.62 19.96
CA ARG A 117 34.94 -33.04 20.31
C ARG A 117 36.01 -33.80 19.54
N MET A 118 36.26 -33.42 18.28
CA MET A 118 37.31 -34.02 17.46
C MET A 118 38.70 -33.65 17.99
N GLU A 119 38.92 -32.41 18.42
CA GLU A 119 40.18 -31.99 19.05
C GLU A 119 40.43 -32.72 20.37
N ASP A 120 39.41 -32.88 21.23
CA ASP A 120 39.50 -33.64 22.47
C ASP A 120 39.92 -35.10 22.21
N ALA A 121 39.33 -35.75 21.19
CA ALA A 121 39.67 -37.13 20.82
C ALA A 121 41.09 -37.29 20.23
N ILE A 122 41.63 -36.24 19.60
CA ILE A 122 43.02 -36.25 19.07
C ILE A 122 44.04 -36.01 20.19
N THR A 123 43.70 -35.17 21.17
CA THR A 123 44.58 -34.81 22.28
C THR A 123 44.54 -35.83 23.44
N GLU A 124 43.54 -36.72 23.48
CA GLU A 124 43.61 -37.91 24.32
C GLU A 124 44.89 -38.72 24.00
N PRO A 125 45.77 -38.97 24.98
CA PRO A 125 47.01 -39.67 24.72
C PRO A 125 46.72 -41.08 24.19
N LYS A 126 47.42 -41.50 23.13
CA LYS A 126 47.54 -42.90 22.68
C LYS A 126 48.24 -43.75 23.76
N GLY A 127 47.64 -43.87 24.94
CA GLY A 127 48.03 -44.73 26.04
C GLY A 127 47.51 -46.15 25.86
N ARG A 128 47.80 -46.80 24.74
CA ARG A 128 47.64 -48.25 24.62
C ARG A 128 48.70 -48.86 23.72
N SER A 129 49.96 -48.59 24.09
CA SER A 129 51.11 -49.36 23.64
C SER A 129 51.70 -50.12 24.83
N ARG A 130 51.70 -51.46 24.72
CA ARG A 130 52.50 -52.43 25.48
C ARG A 130 52.13 -52.67 26.96
N LYS A 131 51.47 -53.81 27.21
CA LYS A 131 52.08 -55.01 27.83
C LYS A 131 51.16 -56.21 27.63
#